data_AF-A0A356E1P6-F1
#
_entry.id   AF-A0A356E1P6-F1
#
_cell.length_a   1.000
_cell.length_b   1.000
_cell.length_c   1.000
_cell.angle_alpha   90.00
_cell.angle_beta   90.00
_cell.angle_gamma   90.00
#
_symmetry.space_group_name_H-M   'P 1'
#
loop_
_entity.id
_entity.type
_entity.pdbx_description
1 polymer ?
#
loop_
_entity_poly.entity_id
_entity_poly.type
_entity_poly.pdbx_seq_one_letter_code
_entity_poly.pdbx_strand_id
1 'polypeptide(L)'
;MTDRTGRQKTREQRMKRRVPELGYYFIVTDTKETEQNYILGLRDSFPAHIQGKLVIKVWKASTVDLVEKALEMASLHPQFG
;
A
#
# COMPACT_ATOMS: atom_id res chain seq x y z
N MET A 1 2.57 -17.96 26.89
CA MET A 1 1.30 -17.32 27.29
C MET A 1 1.37 -15.86 26.88
N THR A 2 0.52 -15.41 25.96
CA THR A 2 0.51 -14.01 25.50
C THR A 2 -0.16 -13.16 26.57
N ASP A 3 0.61 -12.26 27.19
CA ASP A 3 0.12 -11.38 28.24
C ASP A 3 -0.98 -10.46 27.67
N ARG A 4 -2.23 -10.68 28.11
CA ARG A 4 -3.44 -9.94 27.71
C ARG A 4 -3.74 -8.79 28.66
N THR A 5 -2.75 -8.30 29.40
CA THR A 5 -2.92 -7.06 30.17
C THR A 5 -3.10 -5.91 29.17
N GLY A 6 -4.25 -5.24 29.24
CA GLY A 6 -4.66 -4.12 28.38
C GLY A 6 -3.84 -2.83 28.57
N ARG A 7 -2.52 -2.95 28.73
CA ARG A 7 -1.61 -1.81 28.80
C ARG A 7 -1.53 -1.18 27.42
N GLN A 8 -1.97 0.08 27.32
CA GLN A 8 -1.88 0.85 26.09
C GLN A 8 -0.40 0.93 25.66
N LYS A 9 -0.09 0.44 24.46
CA LYS A 9 1.23 0.64 23.85
C LYS A 9 1.56 2.13 23.82
N THR A 10 2.75 2.50 24.27
CA THR A 10 3.22 3.88 24.29
C THR A 10 3.28 4.46 22.87
N ARG A 11 3.23 5.80 22.76
CA ARG A 11 3.21 6.50 21.46
C ARG A 11 4.40 6.10 20.57
N GLU A 12 5.57 5.91 21.17
CA GLU A 12 6.80 5.40 20.52
C GLU A 12 6.67 3.97 20.02
N GLN A 13 6.06 3.07 20.80
CA GLN A 13 5.78 1.69 20.39
C GLN A 13 4.74 1.61 19.27
N ARG A 14 3.82 2.59 19.20
CA ARG A 14 2.85 2.73 18.09
C ARG A 14 3.49 3.38 16.86
N MET A 15 4.39 4.35 17.04
CA MET A 15 5.13 5.04 15.97
C MET A 15 6.14 4.13 15.25
N LYS A 16 6.53 3.00 15.83
CA LYS A 16 7.25 1.93 15.10
C LYS A 16 6.43 1.32 13.95
N ARG A 17 5.17 1.72 13.71
CA ARG A 17 4.48 1.49 12.44
C ARG A 17 5.21 2.28 11.35
N ARG A 18 6.19 1.58 10.77
CA ARG A 18 7.06 1.93 9.65
C ARG A 18 6.32 2.82 8.66
N VAL A 19 6.59 4.12 8.73
CA VAL A 19 6.35 5.00 7.59
C VAL A 19 7.26 4.48 6.48
N PRO A 20 6.72 4.03 5.34
CA PRO A 20 7.53 3.56 4.23
C PRO A 20 8.43 4.70 3.78
N GLU A 21 9.75 4.47 3.85
CA GLU A 21 10.74 5.49 3.49
C GLU A 21 10.67 5.88 2.01
N LEU A 22 10.24 4.96 1.15
CA LEU A 22 10.07 5.18 -0.28
C LEU A 22 8.64 5.57 -0.66
N GLY A 23 7.77 5.76 0.34
CA GLY A 23 6.42 6.25 0.14
C GLY A 23 5.39 5.19 -0.22
N TYR A 24 4.22 5.72 -0.56
CA TYR A 24 2.98 5.00 -0.78
C TYR A 24 2.53 5.24 -2.22
N TYR A 25 2.32 4.17 -2.98
CA TYR A 25 1.83 4.23 -4.35
C TYR A 25 0.53 3.44 -4.47
N PHE A 26 -0.46 4.05 -5.14
CA PHE A 26 -1.63 3.34 -5.61
C PHE A 26 -1.68 3.44 -7.12
N ILE A 27 -1.98 2.32 -7.77
CA ILE A 27 -2.04 2.20 -9.22
C ILE A 27 -3.44 1.72 -9.54
N VAL A 28 -4.15 2.45 -10.39
CA VAL A 28 -5.45 2.04 -10.92
C VAL A 28 -5.23 1.63 -12.37
N THR A 29 -5.60 0.41 -12.69
CA THR A 29 -5.42 -0.19 -14.02
C THR A 29 -6.73 -0.77 -14.52
N ASP A 30 -6.94 -0.76 -15.84
CA ASP A 30 -8.06 -1.43 -16.50
C ASP A 30 -7.73 -2.85 -16.96
N THR A 31 -6.45 -3.22 -16.93
CA THR A 31 -6.00 -4.54 -17.33
C THR A 31 -6.40 -5.60 -16.32
N LYS A 32 -6.70 -6.82 -16.81
CA LYS A 32 -7.37 -7.81 -15.98
C LYS A 32 -6.48 -8.43 -14.91
N GLU A 33 -5.25 -8.78 -15.26
CA GLU A 33 -4.35 -9.61 -14.45
C GLU A 33 -2.86 -9.28 -14.68
N THR A 34 -2.49 -8.90 -15.90
CA THR A 34 -1.09 -8.75 -16.33
C THR A 34 -0.35 -7.65 -15.57
N GLU A 35 -0.94 -6.45 -15.43
CA GLU A 35 -0.23 -5.35 -14.76
C GLU A 35 -0.14 -5.55 -13.25
N GLN A 36 -1.17 -6.12 -12.62
CA GLN A 36 -1.10 -6.45 -11.20
C GLN A 36 0.04 -7.44 -10.92
N ASN A 37 0.15 -8.50 -11.71
CA ASN A 37 1.22 -9.48 -11.56
C ASN A 37 2.59 -8.89 -11.87
N TYR A 38 2.69 -8.04 -12.90
CA TYR A 38 3.93 -7.35 -13.25
C TYR A 38 4.41 -6.42 -12.13
N ILE A 39 3.54 -5.58 -11.59
CA ILE A 39 3.87 -4.62 -10.53
C ILE A 39 4.24 -5.33 -9.23
N LEU A 40 3.49 -6.38 -8.86
CA LEU A 40 3.82 -7.17 -7.68
C LEU A 40 5.14 -7.95 -7.87
N GLY A 41 5.37 -8.51 -9.07
CA GLY A 41 6.64 -9.13 -9.41
C GLY A 41 7.82 -8.15 -9.38
N LEU A 42 7.61 -6.92 -9.86
CA LEU A 42 8.60 -5.84 -9.77
C LEU A 42 8.91 -5.52 -8.29
N ARG A 43 7.88 -5.37 -7.45
CA ARG A 43 8.06 -5.15 -6.01
C ARG A 43 8.90 -6.27 -5.39
N ASP A 44 8.58 -7.52 -5.72
CA ASP A 44 9.21 -8.69 -5.12
C ASP A 44 10.64 -8.93 -5.66
N SER A 45 10.96 -8.36 -6.83
CA SER A 45 12.32 -8.38 -7.38
C SER A 45 13.31 -7.49 -6.63
N PHE A 46 12.84 -6.51 -5.85
CA PHE A 46 13.71 -5.64 -5.08
C PHE A 46 14.35 -6.38 -3.89
N PRO A 47 15.53 -5.96 -3.40
CA PRO A 47 16.09 -6.46 -2.16
C PRO A 47 15.15 -6.25 -0.95
N ALA A 48 15.18 -7.17 0.03
CA ALA A 48 14.28 -7.16 1.19
C ALA A 48 14.29 -5.85 2.00
N HIS A 49 15.41 -5.13 2.01
CA HIS A 49 15.53 -3.84 2.69
C HIS A 49 14.76 -2.70 2.00
N ILE A 50 14.45 -2.83 0.70
CA ILE A 50 13.64 -1.91 -0.10
C ILE A 50 12.17 -2.32 -0.10
N GLN A 51 11.89 -3.63 -0.20
CA GLN A 51 10.52 -4.17 -0.24
C GLN A 51 9.65 -3.66 0.92
N GLY A 52 10.20 -3.61 2.14
CA GLY A 52 9.49 -3.13 3.33
C GLY A 52 9.35 -1.60 3.43
N LYS A 53 10.03 -0.86 2.57
CA LYS A 53 10.02 0.62 2.52
C LYS A 53 9.09 1.16 1.44
N LEU A 54 8.56 0.31 0.57
CA LEU A 54 7.69 0.66 -0.55
C LEU A 54 6.34 -0.05 -0.38
N VAL A 55 5.25 0.72 -0.34
CA VAL A 55 3.90 0.14 -0.25
C VAL A 55 3.17 0.42 -1.56
N ILE A 56 2.91 -0.64 -2.33
CA ILE A 56 2.16 -0.56 -3.58
C ILE A 56 0.80 -1.25 -3.42
N LYS A 57 -0.27 -0.57 -3.81
CA LYS A 57 -1.61 -1.13 -3.96
C LYS A 57 -2.05 -1.00 -5.41
N VAL A 58 -2.53 -2.10 -6.00
CA VAL A 58 -3.07 -2.10 -7.37
C VAL A 58 -4.57 -2.34 -7.30
N TRP A 59 -5.34 -1.50 -7.99
CA TRP A 59 -6.78 -1.58 -8.10
C TRP A 59 -7.18 -1.73 -9.55
N LYS A 60 -8.21 -2.52 -9.78
CA LYS A 60 -8.77 -2.71 -11.10
C LYS A 60 -10.01 -1.84 -11.27
N ALA A 61 -10.10 -1.14 -12.39
CA ALA A 61 -11.27 -0.37 -12.79
C ALA A 61 -11.62 -0.66 -14.26
N SER A 62 -12.75 -0.16 -14.76
CA SER A 62 -12.98 -0.12 -16.20
C SER A 62 -12.23 1.08 -16.79
N THR A 63 -11.90 1.06 -18.09
CA THR A 63 -11.25 2.20 -18.76
C THR A 63 -12.04 3.50 -18.60
N VAL A 64 -13.37 3.40 -18.58
CA VAL A 64 -14.28 4.56 -18.45
C VAL A 64 -14.21 5.15 -17.03
N ASP A 65 -14.04 4.28 -16.02
CA ASP A 65 -14.09 4.67 -14.61
C ASP A 65 -12.70 4.91 -14.00
N LEU A 66 -11.62 4.77 -14.78
CA LEU A 66 -10.23 4.85 -14.29
C LEU A 66 -9.96 6.10 -13.45
N VAL A 67 -10.35 7.27 -13.97
CA VAL A 67 -10.10 8.56 -13.34
C VAL A 67 -10.96 8.74 -12.09
N GLU A 68 -12.25 8.41 -12.18
CA GLU A 68 -13.16 8.51 -11.03
C GLU A 68 -12.72 7.58 -9.91
N LYS A 69 -12.34 6.34 -10.25
CA LYS A 69 -11.80 5.38 -9.28
C LYS A 69 -10.50 5.87 -8.68
N ALA A 70 -9.60 6.47 -9.46
CA ALA A 70 -8.36 7.03 -8.93
C ALA A 70 -8.63 8.16 -7.91
N LEU A 71 -9.58 9.05 -8.20
CA LEU A 71 -9.97 10.14 -7.29
C LEU A 71 -10.65 9.60 -6.02
N GLU A 72 -11.53 8.61 -6.17
CA GLU A 72 -12.19 7.93 -5.04
C GLU A 72 -11.14 7.26 -4.13
N MET A 73 -10.19 6.53 -4.72
CA MET A 73 -9.15 5.83 -3.97
C MET A 73 -8.18 6.79 -3.30
N ALA A 74 -7.81 7.90 -3.94
CA ALA A 74 -7.03 8.97 -3.33
C ALA A 74 -7.76 9.57 -2.11
N SER A 75 -9.07 9.78 -2.24
CA SER A 75 -9.91 10.30 -1.16
C SER A 75 -10.04 9.33 0.02
N LEU A 76 -10.20 8.03 -0.25
CA LEU A 76 -10.30 6.96 0.76
C LEU A 76 -8.96 6.67 1.46
N HIS A 77 -7.85 6.97 0.79
CA HIS A 77 -6.51 6.66 1.26
C HIS A 77 -5.60 7.90 1.17
N PRO A 78 -5.85 8.93 2.00
CA PRO A 78 -5.09 10.17 1.98
C PRO A 78 -3.59 10.00 2.25
N GLN A 79 -3.17 8.85 2.79
CA GLN A 79 -1.76 8.54 2.98
C GLN A 79 -0.98 8.21 1.70
N PHE A 80 -1.65 8.10 0.55
CA PHE A 80 -1.04 7.85 -0.77
C PHE A 80 -1.04 9.10 -1.68
N GLY A 81 -1.48 10.26 -1.18
CA GLY A 81 -1.63 11.52 -1.92
C GLY A 81 -0.97 12.70 -1.22
#